data_AF-A0A0U1DQM4-F1
#
_entry.id   AF-A0A0U1DQM4-F1
#
_cell.length_a   1.000
_cell.length_b   1.000
_cell.length_c   1.000
_cell.angle_alpha   90.00
_cell.angle_beta   90.00
_cell.angle_gamma   90.00
#
_symmetry.space_group_name_H-M   'P 1'
#
loop_
_entity.id
_entity.type
_entity.pdbx_description
1 polymer ?
#
loop_
_entity_poly.entity_id
_entity_poly.type
_entity_poly.pdbx_seq_one_letter_code
_entity_poly.pdbx_strand_id
1 'polypeptide(L)'
;MIRFDPDDPDETREAVRRLFANTAQAPRDVVPSTGLTREDLERQSAAYVRSEQGQPSTGTIPGEILLDPDGMPVGVGPSRTVTASFGGTFITAAQAEQFGIAPDELPGIFIIDNEEY
;
A
#
# COMPACT_ATOMS: atom_id res chain seq x y z
N MET A 1 -38.08 -8.48 5.09
CA MET A 1 -36.97 -9.09 5.86
C MET A 1 -36.55 -10.33 5.10
N ILE A 2 -35.43 -10.27 4.36
CA ILE A 2 -34.93 -11.43 3.61
C ILE A 2 -34.11 -12.26 4.59
N ARG A 3 -34.47 -13.53 4.76
CA ARG A 3 -33.77 -14.51 5.59
C ARG A 3 -32.58 -15.01 4.77
N PHE A 4 -31.37 -14.87 5.30
CA PHE A 4 -30.14 -15.43 4.74
C PHE A 4 -29.85 -16.71 5.52
N ASP A 5 -29.73 -17.84 4.84
CA ASP A 5 -29.33 -19.11 5.46
C ASP A 5 -27.85 -19.39 5.14
N PRO A 6 -26.94 -19.25 6.13
CA PRO A 6 -25.50 -19.38 5.90
C PRO A 6 -25.04 -20.82 5.65
N ASP A 7 -25.91 -21.82 5.82
CA ASP A 7 -25.58 -23.24 5.61
C ASP A 7 -25.93 -23.74 4.19
N ASP A 8 -26.54 -22.89 3.35
CA ASP A 8 -26.75 -23.19 1.93
C ASP A 8 -25.57 -22.64 1.09
N PRO A 9 -24.75 -23.52 0.47
CA PRO A 9 -23.57 -23.12 -0.28
C PRO A 9 -23.91 -22.39 -1.58
N ASP A 10 -25.11 -22.59 -2.15
CA ASP A 10 -25.53 -21.90 -3.37
C ASP A 10 -26.08 -20.50 -3.05
N GLU A 11 -26.79 -20.30 -1.93
CA GLU A 11 -27.12 -18.95 -1.43
C GLU A 11 -25.87 -18.18 -1.05
N THR A 12 -24.90 -18.84 -0.40
CA THR A 12 -23.62 -18.24 -0.04
C THR A 12 -22.83 -17.83 -1.28
N ARG A 13 -22.78 -18.69 -2.31
CA ARG A 13 -22.11 -18.39 -3.59
C ARG A 13 -22.77 -17.23 -4.34
N GLU A 14 -24.10 -17.18 -4.38
CA GLU A 14 -24.84 -16.07 -4.98
C GLU A 14 -24.72 -14.76 -4.17
N ALA A 15 -24.66 -14.84 -2.84
CA ALA A 15 -24.42 -13.68 -1.98
C ALA A 15 -23.03 -13.08 -2.22
N VAL A 16 -21.98 -13.92 -2.30
CA VAL A 16 -20.62 -13.50 -2.63
C VAL A 16 -20.57 -12.88 -4.03
N ARG A 17 -21.20 -13.52 -5.04
CA ARG A 17 -21.31 -12.95 -6.39
C ARG A 17 -21.97 -11.56 -6.37
N ARG A 18 -23.06 -11.36 -5.64
CA ARG A 18 -23.71 -10.05 -5.52
C ARG A 18 -22.84 -9.01 -4.81
N LEU A 19 -22.11 -9.41 -3.76
CA LEU A 19 -21.24 -8.53 -3.00
C LEU A 19 -20.10 -7.98 -3.88
N PHE A 20 -19.53 -8.82 -4.74
CA PHE A 20 -18.40 -8.47 -5.61
C PHE A 20 -18.81 -8.10 -7.05
N ALA A 21 -20.04 -8.34 -7.48
CA ALA A 21 -20.55 -7.87 -8.78
C ALA A 21 -20.73 -6.35 -8.84
N ASN A 22 -20.79 -5.69 -7.67
CA ASN A 22 -20.99 -4.24 -7.57
C ASN A 22 -19.67 -3.51 -7.24
N THR A 23 -18.59 -3.82 -7.96
CA THR A 23 -17.29 -3.13 -7.85
C THR A 23 -17.35 -1.66 -8.25
N ALA A 24 -18.45 -1.20 -8.87
CA ALA A 24 -18.63 0.18 -9.30
C ALA A 24 -18.97 1.17 -8.16
N GLN A 25 -19.28 0.69 -6.96
CA GLN A 25 -19.67 1.55 -5.84
C GLN A 25 -18.65 1.45 -4.70
N ALA A 26 -17.49 2.07 -4.91
CA ALA A 26 -16.64 2.45 -3.79
C ALA A 26 -17.50 3.24 -2.78
N PRO A 27 -17.29 3.07 -1.45
CA PRO A 27 -17.94 3.91 -0.45
C PRO A 27 -17.76 5.38 -0.84
N ARG A 28 -18.80 6.21 -0.70
CA ARG A 28 -18.77 7.62 -1.17
C ARG A 28 -17.61 8.43 -0.58
N ASP A 29 -17.08 7.99 0.56
CA ASP A 29 -15.97 8.60 1.29
C ASP A 29 -14.58 8.09 0.85
N VAL A 30 -14.54 7.05 0.01
CA VAL A 30 -13.32 6.59 -0.64
C VAL A 30 -13.18 7.33 -1.96
N VAL A 31 -12.41 8.40 -1.94
CA VAL A 31 -11.95 9.05 -3.17
C VAL A 31 -10.98 8.09 -3.85
N PRO A 32 -11.24 7.61 -5.07
CA PRO A 32 -10.25 6.84 -5.80
C PRO A 32 -9.01 7.72 -5.94
N SER A 33 -7.87 7.27 -5.40
CA SER A 33 -6.62 7.94 -5.74
C SER A 33 -6.43 7.86 -7.24
N THR A 34 -5.84 8.87 -7.85
CA THR A 34 -5.58 8.95 -9.30
C THR A 34 -4.59 7.89 -9.81
N GLY A 35 -4.28 6.87 -9.01
CA GLY A 35 -3.20 5.94 -9.24
C GLY A 35 -1.83 6.61 -9.07
N LEU A 36 -0.79 5.84 -9.39
CA LEU A 36 0.58 6.33 -9.45
C LEU A 36 0.69 7.34 -10.60
N THR A 37 1.29 8.51 -10.36
CA THR A 37 1.56 9.51 -11.41
C THR A 37 3.05 9.57 -11.74
N ARG A 38 3.40 10.22 -12.86
CA ARG A 38 4.80 10.51 -13.20
C ARG A 38 5.50 11.33 -12.10
N GLU A 39 4.82 12.33 -11.54
CA GLU A 39 5.38 13.17 -10.47
C GLU A 39 5.69 12.34 -9.21
N ASP A 40 4.84 11.35 -8.90
CA ASP A 40 5.09 10.44 -7.78
C ASP A 40 6.33 9.58 -8.04
N LEU A 41 6.54 9.11 -9.28
CA LEU A 41 7.73 8.36 -9.67
C LEU A 41 9.01 9.20 -9.63
N GLU A 42 8.96 10.46 -10.05
CA GLU A 42 10.07 11.40 -9.92
C GLU A 42 10.42 11.65 -8.44
N ARG A 43 9.40 11.81 -7.59
CA ARG A 43 9.59 11.98 -6.14
C ARG A 43 10.22 10.74 -5.50
N GLN A 44 9.80 9.55 -5.92
CA GLN A 44 10.35 8.27 -5.45
C GLN A 44 11.77 8.05 -5.94
N SER A 45 12.08 8.39 -7.19
CA SER A 45 13.43 8.34 -7.73
C SER A 45 14.38 9.28 -6.97
N ALA A 46 13.93 10.50 -6.66
CA ALA A 46 14.70 11.41 -5.82
C ALA A 46 14.93 10.88 -4.39
N ALA A 47 13.95 10.15 -3.82
CA ALA A 47 14.10 9.50 -2.52
C ALA A 47 15.09 8.33 -2.57
N TYR A 48 15.11 7.57 -3.68
CA TYR A 48 16.05 6.49 -3.93
C TYR A 48 17.50 7.00 -4.03
N VAL A 49 17.72 8.08 -4.77
CA VAL A 49 19.06 8.68 -4.88
C VAL A 49 19.57 9.13 -3.49
N ARG A 50 18.70 9.71 -2.65
CA ARG A 50 19.08 10.08 -1.27
C ARG A 50 19.43 8.86 -0.41
N SER A 51 18.69 7.75 -0.55
CA SER A 51 18.97 6.53 0.21
C SER A 51 20.26 5.84 -0.27
N GLU A 52 20.53 5.77 -1.57
CA GLU A 52 21.78 5.23 -2.13
C GLU A 52 23.01 6.07 -1.79
N GLN A 53 22.86 7.40 -1.69
CA GLN A 53 23.90 8.30 -1.18
C GLN A 53 24.15 8.14 0.33
N GLY A 54 23.54 7.12 0.96
CA GLY A 54 23.78 6.77 2.35
C GLY A 54 23.03 7.66 3.33
N GLN A 55 21.92 8.28 2.91
CA GLN A 55 21.08 9.10 3.79
C GLN A 55 19.77 8.35 4.11
N PRO A 56 19.83 7.31 4.96
CA PRO A 56 18.64 6.57 5.34
C PRO A 56 17.73 7.46 6.20
N SER A 57 16.44 7.19 6.12
CA SER A 57 15.44 7.89 6.93
C SER A 57 15.33 7.23 8.29
N THR A 58 15.47 8.04 9.35
CA THR A 58 15.31 7.58 10.73
C THR A 58 13.93 7.98 11.24
N GLY A 59 13.16 7.00 11.71
CA GLY A 59 11.86 7.18 12.35
C GLY A 59 11.85 6.59 13.75
N THR A 60 10.82 6.93 14.52
CA THR A 60 10.62 6.40 15.87
C THR A 60 9.30 5.64 15.91
N ILE A 61 9.35 4.36 16.28
CA ILE A 61 8.15 3.59 16.59
C ILE A 61 7.85 3.84 18.07
N PRO A 62 6.67 4.41 18.42
CA PRO A 62 6.26 4.59 19.80
C PRO A 62 6.23 3.26 20.55
N GLY A 63 6.59 3.28 21.83
CA GLY A 63 6.45 2.14 22.69
C GLY A 63 4.99 1.72 22.87
N GLU A 64 4.80 0.48 23.31
CA GLU A 64 3.50 -0.11 23.56
C GLU A 64 2.84 0.55 24.78
N ILE A 65 1.51 0.70 24.77
CA ILE A 65 0.78 1.18 25.96
C ILE A 65 0.75 0.02 26.97
N LEU A 66 1.25 0.28 28.18
CA LEU A 66 1.20 -0.66 29.29
C LEU A 66 -0.11 -0.48 30.03
N LEU A 67 -0.87 -1.56 30.16
CA LEU A 67 -2.14 -1.59 30.88
C LEU A 67 -1.97 -2.32 32.22
N ASP A 68 -2.71 -1.90 33.24
CA ASP A 68 -2.89 -2.68 34.46
C ASP A 68 -3.83 -3.88 34.23
N PRO A 69 -4.03 -4.77 35.21
CA PRO A 69 -4.94 -5.91 35.08
C PRO A 69 -6.40 -5.54 34.80
N ASP A 70 -6.82 -4.31 35.12
CA ASP A 70 -8.16 -3.78 34.89
C ASP A 70 -8.28 -3.09 33.51
N GLY A 71 -7.19 -3.04 32.73
CA GLY A 71 -7.13 -2.45 31.40
C GLY A 71 -6.86 -0.94 31.38
N MET A 72 -6.47 -0.35 32.51
CA MET A 72 -6.18 1.08 32.59
C MET A 72 -4.73 1.37 32.18
N PRO A 73 -4.48 2.41 31.35
CA PRO A 73 -3.13 2.75 30.93
C PRO A 73 -2.31 3.28 32.10
N VAL A 74 -1.21 2.59 32.42
CA VAL A 74 -0.28 2.94 33.51
C VAL A 74 1.04 3.50 32.99
N GLY A 75 1.32 3.35 31.71
CA GLY A 75 2.53 3.90 31.11
C GLY A 75 2.68 3.55 29.64
N VAL A 76 3.83 3.91 29.09
CA VAL A 76 4.24 3.57 27.73
C VAL A 76 5.62 2.92 27.81
N GLY A 77 5.78 1.81 27.09
CA GLY A 77 7.06 1.13 26.95
C GLY A 77 8.10 2.01 26.22
N PRO A 78 9.35 1.54 26.13
CA PRO A 78 10.39 2.27 25.43
C PRO A 78 10.07 2.35 23.93
N SER A 79 10.17 3.55 23.37
CA SER A 79 10.17 3.75 21.92
C SER A 79 11.44 3.18 21.31
N ARG A 80 11.35 2.72 20.07
CA ARG A 80 12.52 2.25 19.30
C ARG A 80 12.74 3.11 18.06
N THR A 81 14.00 3.46 17.83
CA THR A 81 14.43 4.11 16.60
C THR A 81 14.57 3.05 15.51
N VAL A 82 14.01 3.32 14.34
CA VAL A 82 14.12 2.48 13.16
C VAL A 82 14.72 3.31 12.03
N THR A 83 15.68 2.73 11.35
CA THR A 83 16.31 3.32 10.17
C THR A 83 15.85 2.51 8.95
N ALA A 84 15.32 3.20 7.95
CA ALA A 84 14.84 2.60 6.72
C ALA A 84 15.45 3.30 5.50
N SER A 85 15.70 2.52 4.46
CA SER A 85 16.13 3.01 3.15
C SER A 85 15.05 2.69 2.13
N PHE A 86 14.81 3.61 1.21
CA PHE A 86 13.93 3.36 0.08
C PHE A 86 14.66 2.52 -0.97
N GLY A 87 14.12 1.35 -1.30
CA GLY A 87 14.73 0.37 -2.21
C GLY A 87 14.33 0.52 -3.68
N GLY A 88 13.45 1.48 -4.00
CA GLY A 88 12.95 1.71 -5.36
C GLY A 88 11.49 1.29 -5.55
N THR A 89 11.00 1.47 -6.78
CA THR A 89 9.62 1.18 -7.21
C THR A 89 9.66 0.35 -8.48
N PHE A 90 8.73 -0.61 -8.60
CA PHE A 90 8.54 -1.38 -9.83
C PHE A 90 7.30 -0.87 -10.58
N ILE A 91 7.42 -0.68 -11.89
CA ILE A 91 6.32 -0.35 -12.80
C ILE A 91 6.32 -1.30 -13.99
N THR A 92 5.16 -1.53 -14.60
CA THR A 92 5.06 -2.33 -15.83
C THR A 92 5.52 -1.53 -17.06
N ALA A 93 5.90 -2.22 -18.14
CA ALA A 93 6.19 -1.57 -19.42
C ALA A 93 5.04 -0.68 -19.93
N ALA A 94 3.78 -1.13 -19.78
CA ALA A 94 2.61 -0.35 -20.15
C ALA A 94 2.47 0.94 -19.33
N GLN A 95 2.82 0.91 -18.04
CA GLN A 95 2.85 2.10 -17.19
C GLN A 95 4.00 3.02 -17.56
N ALA A 96 5.19 2.49 -17.88
CA ALA A 96 6.30 3.29 -18.35
C ALA A 96 5.93 4.06 -19.64
N GLU A 97 5.28 3.39 -20.61
CA GLU A 97 4.76 4.03 -21.81
C GLU A 97 3.68 5.09 -21.49
N GLN A 98 2.71 4.74 -20.65
CA GLN A 98 1.65 5.66 -20.22
C GLN A 98 2.19 6.93 -19.58
N PHE A 99 3.25 6.82 -18.78
CA PHE A 99 3.87 7.95 -18.08
C PHE A 99 5.01 8.60 -18.89
N GLY A 100 5.34 8.07 -20.08
CA GLY A 100 6.40 8.56 -20.94
C GLY A 100 7.80 8.45 -20.32
N ILE A 101 8.04 7.39 -19.53
CA ILE A 101 9.30 7.13 -18.83
C ILE A 101 10.14 6.18 -19.68
N ALA A 102 11.34 6.62 -20.07
CA ALA A 102 12.31 5.78 -20.75
C ALA A 102 13.02 4.84 -19.74
N PRO A 103 13.53 3.68 -20.21
CA PRO A 103 14.41 2.85 -19.40
C PRO A 103 15.59 3.66 -18.83
N ASP A 104 15.92 3.41 -17.58
CA ASP A 104 17.00 4.08 -16.83
C ASP A 104 16.89 5.62 -16.68
N GLU A 105 15.76 6.22 -17.09
CA GLU A 105 15.54 7.67 -16.94
C GLU A 105 15.45 8.09 -15.47
N LEU A 106 14.76 7.28 -14.65
CA LEU A 106 14.53 7.53 -13.24
C LEU A 106 15.25 6.46 -12.39
N PRO A 107 16.37 6.80 -11.73
CA PRO A 107 17.06 5.90 -10.81
C PRO A 107 16.12 5.34 -9.74
N GLY A 108 16.21 4.03 -9.47
CA GLY A 108 15.34 3.37 -8.51
C GLY A 108 13.92 3.08 -9.01
N ILE A 109 13.61 3.37 -10.28
CA ILE A 109 12.38 2.91 -10.93
C ILE A 109 12.74 1.75 -11.87
N PHE A 110 12.22 0.57 -11.57
CA PHE A 110 12.48 -0.66 -12.30
C PHE A 110 11.28 -1.01 -13.18
N ILE A 111 11.50 -1.11 -14.49
CA ILE A 111 10.47 -1.51 -15.44
C ILE A 111 10.47 -3.04 -15.53
N ILE A 112 9.32 -3.65 -15.27
CA ILE A 112 9.12 -5.10 -15.38
C ILE A 112 8.15 -5.41 -16.53
N ASP A 113 8.42 -6.50 -17.24
CA ASP A 113 7.46 -7.05 -18.18
C ASP A 113 6.36 -7.78 -17.40
N ASN A 114 5.12 -7.62 -17.86
CA ASN A 114 3.95 -8.21 -17.21
C ASN A 114 3.77 -9.69 -17.59
N GLU A 115 4.81 -10.33 -18.11
CA GLU A 115 4.78 -11.75 -18.49
C GLU A 115 5.25 -12.61 -17.31
N GLU A 116 4.28 -13.38 -16.79
CA GLU A 116 4.42 -14.55 -15.92
C GLU A 116 4.55 -14.34 -14.39
N TYR A 117 3.41 -14.47 -13.70
CA TYR A 117 3.28 -15.28 -12.47
C TYR A 117 2.05 -16.18 -12.57
#